data_AF-E4TNQ4-F1
#
_entry.id   AF-E4TNQ4-F1
#
_cell.length_a   1.000
_cell.length_b   1.000
_cell.length_c   1.000
_cell.angle_alpha   90.00
_cell.angle_beta   90.00
_cell.angle_gamma   90.00
#
_symmetry.space_group_name_H-M   'P 1'
#
loop_
_entity.id
_entity.type
_entity.pdbx_description
1 polymer ?
#
loop_
_entity_poly.entity_id
_entity_poly.type
_entity_poly.pdbx_seq_one_letter_code
_entity_poly.pdbx_strand_id
1 'polypeptide(L)' 'MDIEKEELERKIKDVEAIEFGDSLEDVSSSLLIVMTLFEVDDDPKVIKACKYKLFEGISLLKKLGDKEKASEIENKIKN' A
#
# COMPACT_ATOMS: atom_id res chain seq x y z
N MET A 1 0.63 29.77 -2.41
CA MET A 1 1.11 28.38 -2.56
C MET A 1 0.78 27.69 -1.26
N ASP A 2 -0.05 26.66 -1.31
CA ASP A 2 -0.63 26.05 -0.12
C ASP A 2 0.20 24.81 0.25
N ILE A 3 1.01 24.94 1.30
CA ILE A 3 2.02 23.96 1.69
C ILE A 3 1.37 22.61 2.03
N GLU A 4 0.19 22.62 2.64
CA GLU A 4 -0.54 21.41 3.03
C GLU A 4 -1.02 20.63 1.81
N LYS A 5 -1.49 21.35 0.78
CA LYS A 5 -1.90 20.75 -0.49
C LYS A 5 -0.73 20.10 -1.22
N GLU A 6 0.43 20.75 -1.24
CA GLU A 6 1.63 20.21 -1.90
C GLU A 6 2.21 19.01 -1.16
N GLU A 7 2.12 18.97 0.17
CA GLU A 7 2.50 17.80 0.95
C GLU A 7 1.59 16.61 0.66
N LEU A 8 0.27 16.82 0.68
CA LEU A 8 -0.70 15.79 0.35
C LEU A 8 -0.47 15.20 -1.06
N GLU A 9 -0.28 16.05 -2.06
CA GLU A 9 -0.03 15.61 -3.44
C GLU A 9 1.27 14.81 -3.56
N ARG A 10 2.32 15.17 -2.79
CA ARG A 10 3.57 14.40 -2.76
C ARG A 10 3.38 13.03 -2.12
N LYS A 11 2.73 12.95 -0.96
CA LYS A 11 2.44 11.67 -0.29
C LYS A 11 1.69 10.70 -1.20
N ILE A 12 0.66 11.19 -1.90
CA ILE A 12 -0.11 10.35 -2.84
C ILE A 12 0.79 9.86 -3.98
N LYS A 13 1.59 10.74 -4.58
CA LYS A 13 2.53 10.37 -5.66
C LYS A 13 3.57 9.35 -5.18
N ASP A 14 4.09 9.50 -3.97
CA ASP A 14 5.06 8.59 -3.39
C ASP A 14 4.45 7.20 -3.20
N VAL A 15 3.21 7.10 -2.72
CA VAL A 15 2.47 5.83 -2.62
C VAL A 15 2.24 5.21 -4.00
N GLU A 16 1.80 6.01 -4.98
CA GLU A 16 1.53 5.54 -6.34
C GLU A 16 2.80 5.06 -7.07
N ALA A 17 3.96 5.64 -6.75
CA ALA A 17 5.25 5.29 -7.30
C ALA A 17 5.85 3.99 -6.73
N ILE A 18 5.23 3.38 -5.71
CA ILE A 18 5.67 2.08 -5.19
C ILE A 18 5.39 1.00 -6.24
N GLU A 19 6.47 0.39 -6.72
CA GLU A 19 6.46 -0.73 -7.66
C GLU A 19 6.67 -2.05 -6.91
N PHE A 20 5.90 -3.06 -7.31
CA PHE A 20 6.07 -4.42 -6.81
C PHE A 20 7.04 -5.19 -7.71
N GLY A 21 8.03 -5.87 -7.13
CA GLY A 21 8.87 -6.80 -7.86
C GLY A 21 8.17 -8.12 -8.19
N ASP A 22 8.90 -9.03 -8.84
CA ASP A 22 8.36 -10.29 -9.37
C ASP A 22 8.44 -11.46 -8.36
N SER A 23 9.15 -11.29 -7.24
CA SER A 23 9.31 -12.32 -6.21
C SER A 23 8.39 -12.08 -5.01
N LEU A 24 8.10 -13.16 -4.25
CA LEU A 24 7.33 -13.05 -3.01
C LEU A 24 7.98 -12.08 -2.00
N GLU A 25 9.32 -12.05 -1.95
CA GLU A 25 10.09 -11.20 -1.05
C GLU A 25 9.98 -9.71 -1.43
N ASP A 26 10.06 -9.41 -2.72
CA ASP A 26 9.93 -8.03 -3.23
C ASP A 26 8.50 -7.50 -3.02
N VAL A 27 7.50 -8.31 -3.35
CA VAL A 27 6.09 -7.95 -3.13
C VAL A 27 5.82 -7.74 -1.65
N SER A 28 6.33 -8.65 -0.80
CA SER A 28 6.20 -8.56 0.66
C SER A 28 6.83 -7.29 1.24
N SER A 29 8.03 -6.96 0.80
CA SER A 29 8.76 -5.78 1.29
C SER A 29 8.07 -4.49 0.89
N SER A 30 7.58 -4.42 -0.35
CA SER A 30 6.84 -3.26 -0.85
C SER A 30 5.49 -3.10 -0.14
N LEU A 31 4.78 -4.21 0.11
CA LEU A 31 3.54 -4.21 0.89
C LEU A 31 3.75 -3.71 2.33
N LEU A 32 4.88 -4.02 2.96
CA LEU A 32 5.19 -3.53 4.30
C LEU A 32 5.29 -2.00 4.32
N ILE A 33 5.94 -1.40 3.31
CA ILE A 33 6.05 0.06 3.19
C ILE A 33 4.66 0.70 3.08
N VAL A 34 3.82 0.19 2.16
CA VAL A 34 2.46 0.71 1.97
C VAL A 34 1.61 0.51 3.23
N MET A 35 1.78 -0.61 3.95
CA MET A 35 1.07 -0.87 5.20
C MET A 35 1.47 0.10 6.29
N THR A 36 2.76 0.37 6.46
CA THR A 36 3.24 1.36 7.43
C THR A 36 2.64 2.74 7.14
N LEU A 37 2.61 3.17 5.87
CA LEU A 37 1.98 4.44 5.49
C LEU A 37 0.47 4.46 5.78
N PHE A 38 -0.23 3.35 5.52
CA PHE A 38 -1.64 3.19 5.84
C PHE A 38 -1.95 3.30 7.35
N GLU A 39 -1.06 2.80 8.20
CA GLU A 39 -1.26 2.79 9.65
C GLU A 39 -0.93 4.12 10.33
N VAL A 40 -0.03 4.94 9.74
CA VAL A 40 0.46 6.18 10.36
C VAL A 40 -0.18 7.46 9.83
N ASP A 41 -0.75 7.44 8.62
CA ASP A 41 -1.37 8.62 8.00
C ASP A 41 -2.88 8.65 8.25
N ASP A 42 -3.42 9.83 8.57
CA ASP A 42 -4.83 10.05 8.88
C ASP A 42 -5.60 10.76 7.75
N ASP A 43 -4.92 11.21 6.68
CA ASP A 43 -5.58 11.84 5.54
C ASP A 43 -6.36 10.78 4.73
N PRO A 44 -7.68 10.94 4.54
CA PRO A 44 -8.50 9.97 3.83
C PRO A 44 -8.06 9.69 2.38
N LYS A 45 -7.43 10.65 1.71
CA LYS A 45 -6.93 10.48 0.34
C LYS A 45 -5.63 9.68 0.32
N VAL A 46 -4.73 9.89 1.28
CA VAL A 46 -3.52 9.07 1.44
C VAL A 46 -3.92 7.65 1.79
N ILE A 47 -4.81 7.46 2.77
CA ILE A 47 -5.38 6.16 3.13
C ILE A 47 -5.97 5.46 1.90
N LYS A 48 -6.73 6.17 1.07
CA LYS A 48 -7.32 5.62 -0.15
C LYS A 48 -6.25 5.17 -1.16
N ALA A 49 -5.20 5.95 -1.36
CA ALA A 49 -4.07 5.58 -2.23
C ALA A 49 -3.36 4.33 -1.69
N CYS A 50 -3.10 4.26 -0.38
CA CYS A 50 -2.51 3.09 0.26
C CYS A 50 -3.39 1.85 0.08
N LYS A 51 -4.70 1.94 0.31
CA LYS A 51 -5.62 0.79 0.11
C LYS A 51 -5.58 0.28 -1.32
N TYR A 52 -5.55 1.17 -2.32
CA TYR A 52 -5.43 0.76 -3.72
C TYR A 52 -4.16 -0.04 -3.97
N LYS A 53 -3.00 0.46 -3.53
CA LYS A 53 -1.72 -0.24 -3.64
C LYS A 53 -1.66 -1.55 -2.84
N LEU A 54 -2.25 -1.59 -1.65
CA LEU A 54 -2.36 -2.83 -0.86
C LEU A 54 -3.17 -3.88 -1.61
N PHE A 55 -4.27 -3.52 -2.27
CA PHE A 55 -5.04 -4.47 -3.09
C PHE A 55 -4.25 -4.99 -4.30
N GLU A 56 -3.45 -4.13 -4.95
CA GLU A 56 -2.53 -4.55 -6.01
C GLU A 56 -1.55 -5.62 -5.50
N GLY A 57 -0.85 -5.33 -4.40
CA GLY A 57 0.12 -6.27 -3.81
C GLY A 57 -0.53 -7.56 -3.28
N ILE A 58 -1.72 -7.48 -2.67
CA ILE A 58 -2.52 -8.66 -2.27
C ILE A 58 -2.81 -9.55 -3.48
N SER A 59 -3.19 -8.96 -4.61
CA SER A 59 -3.43 -9.70 -5.85
C SER A 59 -2.17 -10.42 -6.34
N LEU A 60 -1.01 -9.76 -6.25
CA LEU A 60 0.28 -10.36 -6.61
C LEU A 60 0.67 -11.50 -5.68
N LEU A 61 0.56 -11.34 -4.35
CA LEU A 61 0.79 -12.42 -3.38
C LEU A 61 -0.06 -13.65 -3.69
N LYS A 62 -1.36 -13.46 -3.96
CA LYS A 62 -2.27 -14.56 -4.34
C LYS A 62 -1.83 -15.27 -5.61
N LYS A 63 -1.30 -14.55 -6.61
CA LYS A 63 -0.76 -15.13 -7.85
C LYS A 63 0.54 -15.90 -7.62
N LEU A 64 1.40 -15.40 -6.73
CA LEU A 64 2.69 -16.00 -6.39
C LEU A 64 2.56 -17.18 -5.40
N GLY A 65 1.37 -17.41 -4.84
CA GLY A 65 1.05 -18.57 -4.01
C GLY A 65 0.93 -18.30 -2.51
N ASP A 66 1.25 -17.09 -2.05
CA ASP A 66 1.16 -16.72 -0.63
C ASP A 66 -0.24 -16.18 -0.28
N LYS A 67 -1.20 -17.10 -0.23
CA LYS A 67 -2.60 -16.79 0.07
C LYS A 67 -2.84 -16.44 1.54
N GLU A 68 -2.01 -16.95 2.44
CA GLU A 68 -2.13 -16.71 3.88
C GLU A 68 -1.82 -15.25 4.20
N LYS A 69 -0.64 -14.76 3.78
CA LYS A 69 -0.25 -13.37 3.97
C LYS A 69 -1.18 -12.39 3.27
N ALA A 70 -1.63 -12.74 2.05
CA ALA A 70 -2.62 -11.96 1.33
C ALA A 70 -3.93 -11.80 2.13
N SER A 71 -4.38 -12.87 2.80
CA SER A 71 -5.60 -12.84 3.61
C SER A 71 -5.41 -12.07 4.92
N GLU A 72 -4.24 -12.18 5.55
CA GLU A 72 -3.89 -11.39 6.75
C GLU A 72 -3.97 -9.88 6.46
N ILE A 73 -3.33 -9.45 5.37
CA ILE A 73 -3.33 -8.05 4.94
C ILE A 73 -4.74 -7.58 4.59
N GLU A 74 -5.51 -8.41 3.86
CA GLU A 74 -6.88 -8.08 3.47
C GLU A 74 -7.80 -7.88 4.70
N ASN A 75 -7.60 -8.64 5.77
CA ASN A 75 -8.35 -8.47 7.01
C ASN A 75 -7.96 -7.18 7.76
N LYS A 76 -6.67 -6.81 7.75
CA LYS A 76 -6.18 -5.57 8.39
C LYS A 76 -6.77 -4.30 7.78
N ILE A 77 -6.97 -4.27 6.46
CA ILE A 77 -7.44 -3.06 5.76
C ILE A 77 -8.97 -2.92 5.67
N LYS A 78 -9.71 -3.98 6.05
CA LYS A 78 -11.19 -4.00 6.11
C LYS A 78 -11.74 -3.52 7.45
N ASN A 79 -10.95 -3.66 8.52
CA ASN A 79 -11.23 -3.08 9.83
C ASN A 79 -10.91 -1.58 9.84
#